data_AF-A0A747HWW5-F1
#
_entry.id   AF-A0A747HWW5-F1
#
_cell.length_a   1.000
_cell.length_b   1.000
_cell.length_c   1.000
_cell.angle_alpha   90.00
_cell.angle_beta   90.00
_cell.angle_gamma   90.00
#
_symmetry.space_group_name_H-M   'P 1'
#
loop_
_entity.id
_entity.type
_entity.pdbx_description
1 polymer ?
#
loop_
_entity_poly.entity_id
_entity_poly.type
_entity_poly.pdbx_seq_one_letter_code
_entity_poly.pdbx_strand_id
1 'polypeptide(L)'
;MATLTKQEKAWVKKLNKLLAECPSNRIAFATTGDCEVSLFDVTRYDEIFDEVEKGKSEFIPSAMRIGATFNECLTFPNQVESTA
;
A
#
# COMPACT_ATOMS: atom_id res chain seq x y z
N MET A 1 5.52 -9.17 22.91
CA MET A 1 4.72 -9.27 21.67
C MET A 1 3.40 -9.94 22.01
N ALA A 2 2.29 -9.50 21.43
CA ALA A 2 1.04 -10.25 21.49
C ALA A 2 1.20 -11.61 20.80
N THR A 3 0.37 -12.61 21.18
CA THR A 3 0.43 -13.96 20.60
C THR A 3 -0.76 -14.21 19.69
N LEU A 4 -0.48 -14.64 18.46
CA LEU A 4 -1.52 -15.07 17.52
C LEU A 4 -2.03 -16.48 17.84
N THR A 5 -3.33 -16.69 17.64
CA THR A 5 -3.97 -18.01 17.63
C THR A 5 -3.44 -18.86 16.46
N LYS A 6 -3.70 -20.18 16.51
CA LYS A 6 -3.33 -21.10 15.42
C LYS A 6 -4.00 -20.70 14.09
N GLN A 7 -5.25 -20.24 14.15
CA GLN A 7 -6.02 -19.83 12.98
C GLN A 7 -5.46 -18.54 12.37
N GLU A 8 -5.17 -17.54 13.20
CA GLU A 8 -4.55 -16.27 12.75
C GLU A 8 -3.19 -16.52 12.10
N LYS A 9 -2.32 -17.35 12.71
CA LYS A 9 -1.03 -17.71 12.09
C LYS A 9 -1.20 -18.38 10.72
N ALA A 10 -2.18 -19.27 10.58
CA ALA A 10 -2.46 -19.93 9.32
C ALA A 10 -2.99 -18.95 8.27
N TRP A 11 -3.85 -18.00 8.68
CA TRP A 11 -4.36 -16.95 7.81
C TRP A 11 -3.24 -16.02 7.32
N VAL A 12 -2.37 -15.53 8.21
CA VAL A 12 -1.22 -14.68 7.83
C VAL A 12 -0.32 -15.38 6.80
N LYS A 13 -0.04 -16.68 6.99
CA LYS A 13 0.75 -17.46 6.03
C LYS A 13 0.10 -17.53 4.64
N LYS A 14 -1.22 -17.71 4.59
CA LYS A 14 -1.96 -17.72 3.31
C LYS A 14 -1.90 -16.36 2.63
N LEU A 15 -2.11 -15.28 3.38
CA LEU A 15 -2.05 -13.92 2.84
C LEU A 15 -0.64 -13.59 2.31
N ASN A 16 0.41 -13.87 3.07
CA ASN A 16 1.79 -13.66 2.62
C ASN A 16 2.12 -14.47 1.37
N LYS A 17 1.63 -15.72 1.29
CA LYS A 17 1.81 -16.53 0.08
C LYS A 17 1.09 -15.90 -1.13
N LEU A 18 -0.15 -15.45 -0.96
CA LEU A 18 -0.90 -14.78 -2.02
C LEU A 18 -0.20 -13.50 -2.51
N LEU A 19 0.27 -12.66 -1.58
CA LEU A 19 1.01 -11.44 -1.91
C LEU A 19 2.32 -11.75 -2.67
N ALA A 20 3.03 -12.81 -2.29
CA ALA A 20 4.24 -13.25 -2.96
C ALA A 20 4.01 -13.79 -4.39
N GLU A 21 2.77 -14.20 -4.71
CA GLU A 21 2.34 -14.66 -6.03
C GLU A 21 1.81 -13.51 -6.91
N CYS A 22 1.96 -12.25 -6.48
CA CYS A 22 1.54 -11.08 -7.27
C CYS A 22 2.16 -11.14 -8.69
N PRO A 23 1.35 -11.05 -9.76
CA PRO A 23 1.84 -11.20 -11.14
C PRO A 23 2.58 -9.97 -11.68
N SER A 24 2.80 -8.97 -10.83
CA SER A 24 3.27 -7.65 -11.21
C SER A 24 4.49 -7.25 -10.39
N ASN A 25 5.48 -6.67 -11.06
CA ASN A 25 6.61 -6.00 -10.44
C ASN A 25 6.38 -4.49 -10.25
N ARG A 26 5.25 -3.96 -10.75
CA ARG A 26 4.96 -2.52 -10.70
C ARG A 26 3.95 -2.10 -9.64
N ILE A 27 3.24 -3.05 -9.02
CA ILE A 27 2.26 -2.74 -7.96
C ILE A 27 2.99 -2.58 -6.63
N ALA A 28 2.90 -1.39 -6.05
CA ALA A 28 3.27 -1.12 -4.66
C ALA A 28 2.07 -0.59 -3.87
N PHE A 29 2.23 -0.50 -2.56
CA PHE A 29 1.15 -0.25 -1.60
C PHE A 29 1.51 0.90 -0.67
N ALA A 30 0.56 1.80 -0.40
CA ALA A 30 0.70 2.77 0.68
C ALA A 30 -0.65 3.05 1.36
N THR A 31 -0.58 3.58 2.56
CA THR A 31 -1.73 3.94 3.41
C THR A 31 -1.35 5.16 4.26
N THR A 32 -2.33 5.81 4.86
CA THR A 32 -2.20 6.93 5.80
C THR A 32 -2.89 6.66 7.14
N GLY A 33 -3.18 5.39 7.45
CA GLY A 33 -3.96 5.00 8.63
C GLY A 33 -5.40 4.58 8.34
N ASP A 34 -5.73 4.32 7.09
CA ASP A 34 -7.07 3.92 6.67
C ASP A 34 -7.20 2.40 6.55
N CYS A 35 -8.44 1.91 6.47
CA CYS A 35 -8.70 0.50 6.14
C CYS A 35 -8.42 0.20 4.65
N GLU A 36 -8.22 1.23 3.83
CA GLU A 36 -7.93 1.10 2.39
C GLU A 36 -6.44 1.30 2.14
N VAL A 37 -5.81 0.29 1.56
CA VAL A 37 -4.43 0.38 1.09
C VAL A 37 -4.45 0.71 -0.39
N SER A 38 -3.93 1.89 -0.73
CA SER A 38 -3.82 2.38 -2.09
C SER A 38 -2.76 1.59 -2.85
N LEU A 39 -3.06 1.25 -4.12
CA LEU A 39 -2.08 0.67 -5.04
C LEU A 39 -1.53 1.78 -5.94
N PHE A 40 -0.21 1.79 -6.13
CA PHE A 40 0.45 2.72 -7.05
C PHE A 40 1.54 2.05 -7.88
N ASP A 41 1.88 2.67 -9.00
CA ASP A 41 2.92 2.23 -9.92
C ASP A 41 4.30 2.61 -9.37
N VAL A 42 5.03 1.63 -8.83
CA VAL A 42 6.34 1.84 -8.22
C VAL A 42 7.41 2.26 -9.24
N THR A 43 7.19 2.02 -10.54
CA THR A 43 8.13 2.47 -11.57
C THR A 43 8.17 3.99 -11.72
N ARG A 44 7.18 4.68 -11.14
CA ARG A 44 7.03 6.14 -11.13
C ARG A 44 7.33 6.76 -9.76
N TYR A 45 7.98 6.02 -8.85
CA TYR A 45 8.23 6.47 -7.48
C TYR A 45 8.91 7.85 -7.42
N ASP A 46 9.95 8.06 -8.23
CA ASP A 46 10.69 9.33 -8.24
C ASP A 46 9.82 10.49 -8.75
N GLU A 47 8.93 10.25 -9.73
CA GLU A 47 7.96 11.27 -10.17
C GLU A 47 6.96 11.63 -9.08
N ILE A 48 6.51 10.65 -8.29
CA ILE A 48 5.63 10.88 -7.13
C ILE A 48 6.37 11.71 -6.09
N PHE A 49 7.62 11.36 -5.80
CA PHE A 49 8.44 12.06 -4.82
C PHE A 49 8.73 13.51 -5.23
N ASP A 50 9.04 13.75 -6.50
CA ASP A 50 9.19 15.10 -7.05
C ASP A 50 7.91 15.93 -6.92
N GLU A 51 6.73 15.32 -7.09
CA GLU A 51 5.44 15.99 -6.91
C GLU A 51 5.17 16.33 -5.44
N VAL A 52 5.54 15.43 -4.52
CA VAL A 52 5.49 15.67 -3.07
C VAL A 52 6.32 16.90 -2.69
N GLU A 53 7.56 16.97 -3.17
CA GLU A 53 8.50 18.07 -2.89
C GLU A 53 8.02 19.41 -3.46
N LYS A 54 7.45 19.42 -4.67
CA LYS A 54 6.90 20.64 -5.30
C LYS A 54 5.69 21.19 -4.55
N GLY A 55 4.80 20.30 -4.09
CA GLY A 55 3.48 20.66 -3.60
C GLY A 55 3.32 20.71 -2.08
N LYS A 56 4.30 20.23 -1.30
CA LYS A 56 4.14 19.90 0.14
C LYS A 56 2.88 19.04 0.39
N SER A 57 2.63 18.08 -0.49
CA SER A 57 1.45 17.20 -0.42
C SER A 57 1.86 15.81 0.06
N GLU A 58 0.89 15.02 0.52
CA GLU A 58 1.14 13.64 0.91
C GLU A 58 1.40 12.76 -0.32
N PHE A 59 2.04 11.61 -0.09
CA PHE A 59 2.51 10.73 -1.15
C PHE A 59 1.38 10.23 -2.07
N ILE A 60 0.30 9.70 -1.51
CA ILE A 60 -0.82 9.17 -2.30
C ILE A 60 -1.58 10.26 -3.08
N PRO A 61 -1.97 11.41 -2.48
CA PRO A 61 -2.54 12.51 -3.24
C PRO A 61 -1.65 13.01 -4.39
N SER A 62 -0.32 13.02 -4.19
CA SER A 62 0.64 13.36 -5.24
C SER A 62 0.66 12.31 -6.36
N ALA A 63 0.65 11.02 -5.99
CA ALA A 63 0.56 9.92 -6.94
C ALA A 63 -0.74 9.96 -7.77
N MET A 64 -1.87 10.27 -7.13
CA MET A 64 -3.16 10.41 -7.83
C MET A 64 -3.11 11.53 -8.86
N ARG A 65 -2.54 12.69 -8.49
CA ARG A 65 -2.45 13.86 -9.37
C ARG A 65 -1.68 13.59 -10.66
N ILE A 66 -0.61 12.81 -10.58
CA ILE A 66 0.20 12.45 -11.75
C ILE A 66 -0.27 11.16 -12.45
N GLY A 67 -1.38 10.57 -11.99
CA GLY A 67 -1.92 9.32 -12.53
C GLY A 67 -1.05 8.08 -12.26
N ALA A 68 -0.32 8.07 -11.15
CA ALA A 68 0.50 6.93 -10.73
C ALA A 68 -0.26 5.94 -9.81
N THR A 69 -1.47 6.26 -9.37
CA THR A 69 -2.33 5.31 -8.63
C THR A 69 -3.13 4.41 -9.56
N PHE A 70 -3.37 3.17 -9.14
CA PHE A 70 -4.34 2.29 -9.78
C PHE A 70 -5.75 2.59 -9.28
N ASN A 71 -6.77 2.40 -10.12
CA ASN A 71 -8.18 2.60 -9.75
C ASN A 71 -8.75 1.40 -8.95
N GLU A 72 -7.97 0.88 -8.01
CA GLU A 72 -8.28 -0.26 -7.14
C GLU A 72 -7.54 -0.08 -5.80
N CYS A 73 -8.12 -0.61 -4.72
CA CYS A 73 -7.51 -0.64 -3.38
C CYS A 73 -7.63 -2.04 -2.75
N LEU A 74 -6.80 -2.33 -1.74
CA LEU A 74 -7.05 -3.46 -0.84
C LEU A 74 -7.82 -2.98 0.40
N THR A 75 -8.94 -3.62 0.72
CA THR A 75 -9.70 -3.33 1.94
C THR A 75 -9.30 -4.28 3.07
N PHE A 76 -8.77 -3.72 4.14
CA PHE A 76 -8.41 -4.42 5.37
C PHE A 76 -9.54 -4.32 6.40
N PRO A 77 -9.64 -5.30 7.33
CA PRO A 77 -10.68 -5.28 8.37
C PRO A 77 -10.47 -4.20 9.44
N ASN A 78 -9.25 -3.67 9.56
CA ASN A 78 -8.88 -2.62 10.49
C ASN A 78 -7.93 -1.63 9.77
N GLN A 79 -7.73 -0.46 10.38
CA GLN A 79 -6.80 0.57 9.92
C GLN A 79 -5.40 0.00 9.72
N VAL A 80 -4.80 0.28 8.56
CA VAL A 80 -3.39 -0.01 8.28
C VAL A 80 -2.61 1.26 8.52
N GLU A 81 -1.89 1.30 9.64
CA GLU A 81 -1.13 2.47 10.06
C GLU A 81 0.09 2.70 9.16
N SER A 82 0.34 3.97 8.83
CA SER A 82 1.62 4.42 8.29
C SER A 82 2.46 4.97 9.43
N THR A 83 3.67 4.44 9.59
CA THR A 83 4.64 4.98 10.55
C THR A 83 5.73 5.72 9.79
N ALA A 84 5.77 7.04 9.98
CA ALA A 84 6.88 7.89 9.53
C ALA A 84 8.12 7.71 10.42
#